data_AF-A0A7X3RP14-F1
#
_entry.id   AF-A0A7X3RP14-F1
#
_cell.length_a   1.000
_cell.length_b   1.000
_cell.length_c   1.000
_cell.angle_alpha   90.00
_cell.angle_beta   90.00
_cell.angle_gamma   90.00
#
_symmetry.space_group_name_H-M   'P 1'
#
loop_
_entity.id
_entity.type
_entity.pdbx_description
1 polymer ?
#
loop_
_entity_poly.entity_id
_entity_poly.type
_entity_poly.pdbx_seq_one_letter_code
_entity_poly.pdbx_strand_id
1 'polypeptide(L)'
;MIEFHCLRFRRRFALFTKREQFARDGFFVFENILDSVLVDQLQRFSDDVLSEQELEHFEMHRTTGSMVMIDWAMAYQYPVMAALIAHPNALNALKQLGFDEPKFGHGRIISKPPHSPPLFWHEDGRFWDDPVSYTTQPIQCFLMYYLTDTMPQNGCLRVVPGSHLKRHALHDEISPSHTDELRTFANPDDPGFSRVDDEIDVPVKAGDLVMGYGSLLHASHANQTDQRRTVLTMWYYPDFVALPERTQATVALAEGNNSDAVPSSELQALMEPLRISYDGEAEPIEIQWIPGEGLK
;
A
#
# COMPACT_ATOMS: atom_id res chain seq x y z
N MET A 1 42.18 4.73 34.77
CA MET A 1 41.69 6.12 34.66
C MET A 1 41.66 6.49 33.20
N ILE A 2 40.52 6.28 32.52
CA ILE A 2 39.95 7.14 31.47
C ILE A 2 38.45 6.75 31.46
N GLU A 3 37.61 7.55 32.12
CA GLU A 3 36.15 7.45 32.01
C GLU A 3 35.72 8.15 30.72
N PHE A 4 35.01 7.44 29.84
CA PHE A 4 34.26 8.06 28.76
C PHE A 4 32.92 8.57 29.31
N HIS A 5 32.85 9.87 29.57
CA HIS A 5 31.61 10.58 29.88
C HIS A 5 30.75 10.68 28.61
N CYS A 6 29.75 9.82 28.48
CA CYS A 6 28.72 9.92 27.45
C CYS A 6 27.70 11.00 27.87
N LEU A 7 27.84 12.21 27.33
CA LEU A 7 26.85 13.28 27.50
C LEU A 7 25.53 12.89 26.82
N ARG A 8 24.52 12.57 27.64
CA ARG A 8 23.12 12.44 27.23
C ARG A 8 22.56 13.79 26.80
N PHE A 9 22.53 14.05 25.50
CA PHE A 9 21.62 15.04 24.93
C PHE A 9 20.19 14.48 24.94
N ARG A 10 19.44 14.72 26.02
CA ARG A 10 17.98 14.54 26.02
C ARG A 10 17.34 15.75 25.32
N ARG A 11 17.21 15.71 24.00
CA ARG A 11 16.21 16.54 23.31
C ARG A 11 14.82 15.99 23.69
N ARG A 12 13.97 16.82 24.29
CA ARG A 12 12.54 16.55 24.44
C ARG A 12 11.95 16.47 23.02
N PHE A 13 11.86 15.28 22.45
CA PHE A 13 10.96 15.05 21.33
C PHE A 13 9.54 15.07 21.89
N ALA A 14 8.66 15.91 21.34
CA ALA A 14 7.24 15.75 21.58
C ALA A 14 6.85 14.34 21.11
N LEU A 15 6.26 13.53 22.00
CA LEU A 15 5.72 12.23 21.64
C LEU A 15 4.46 12.49 20.81
N PHE A 16 4.61 12.48 19.48
CA PHE A 16 3.46 12.50 18.58
C PHE A 16 2.65 11.21 18.76
N THR A 17 1.34 11.33 18.70
CA THR A 17 0.45 10.18 18.57
C THR A 17 0.70 9.46 17.24
N LYS A 18 0.31 8.18 17.14
CA LYS A 18 0.42 7.42 15.87
C LYS A 18 -0.30 8.11 14.73
N ARG A 19 -1.48 8.71 15.00
CA ARG A 19 -2.24 9.48 14.01
C ARG A 19 -1.49 10.73 13.54
N GLU A 20 -0.90 11.51 14.44
CA GLU A 20 -0.12 12.69 14.05
C GLU A 20 1.10 12.31 13.19
N GLN A 21 1.78 11.20 13.51
CA GLN A 21 2.87 10.70 12.69
C GLN A 21 2.37 10.25 11.32
N PHE A 22 1.31 9.45 11.25
CA PHE A 22 0.73 8.99 10.00
C PHE A 22 0.27 10.15 9.11
N ALA A 23 -0.39 11.16 9.68
CA ALA A 23 -0.84 12.34 8.95
C ALA A 23 0.32 13.20 8.42
N ARG A 24 1.42 13.31 9.20
CA ARG A 24 2.59 14.11 8.83
C ARG A 24 3.47 13.41 7.79
N ASP A 25 3.78 12.14 8.02
CA ASP A 25 4.77 11.38 7.24
C ASP A 25 4.13 10.62 6.07
N GLY A 26 2.81 10.40 6.12
CA GLY A 26 2.05 9.70 5.08
C GLY A 26 2.10 8.18 5.21
N PHE A 27 2.84 7.65 6.19
CA PHE A 27 2.89 6.22 6.48
C PHE A 27 3.16 5.94 7.97
N PHE A 28 2.88 4.70 8.38
CA PHE A 28 3.18 4.20 9.72
C PHE A 28 3.40 2.68 9.67
N VAL A 29 4.36 2.17 10.45
CA VAL A 29 4.66 0.74 10.54
C VAL A 29 4.09 0.17 11.85
N PHE A 30 3.31 -0.90 11.73
CA PHE A 30 2.83 -1.67 12.87
C PHE A 30 3.56 -3.02 12.91
N GLU A 31 4.21 -3.28 14.03
CA GLU A 31 4.97 -4.52 14.22
C GLU A 31 4.08 -5.68 14.67
N ASN A 32 4.42 -6.90 14.27
CA ASN A 32 3.80 -8.15 14.72
C ASN A 32 2.26 -8.18 14.51
N ILE A 33 1.78 -7.75 13.35
CA ILE A 33 0.35 -7.79 13.02
C ILE A 33 -0.09 -9.22 12.70
N LEU A 34 0.69 -9.93 11.88
CA LEU A 34 0.46 -11.34 11.54
C LEU A 34 1.42 -12.22 12.34
N ASP A 35 0.92 -13.36 12.80
CA ASP A 35 1.77 -14.39 13.38
C ASP A 35 2.44 -15.23 12.28
N SER A 36 3.46 -16.01 12.68
CA SER A 36 4.23 -16.83 11.73
C SER A 36 3.36 -17.90 11.04
N VAL A 37 2.30 -18.39 11.69
CA VAL A 37 1.44 -19.43 11.11
C VAL A 37 0.66 -18.86 9.94
N LEU A 38 0.08 -17.66 10.10
CA LEU A 38 -0.63 -16.97 9.03
C LEU A 38 0.32 -16.52 7.93
N VAL A 39 1.52 -16.03 8.27
CA VAL A 39 2.56 -15.71 7.27
C VAL A 39 2.89 -16.93 6.41
N ASP A 40 3.11 -18.10 7.02
CA ASP A 40 3.40 -19.35 6.28
C ASP A 40 2.23 -19.82 5.41
N GLN A 41 0.99 -19.59 5.83
CA GLN A 41 -0.18 -19.90 5.01
C GLN A 41 -0.29 -18.96 3.81
N LEU A 42 -0.08 -17.67 4.01
CA LEU A 42 -0.12 -16.65 2.96
C LEU A 42 1.02 -16.82 1.96
N GLN A 43 2.21 -17.22 2.43
CA GLN A 43 3.36 -17.49 1.57
C GLN A 43 3.06 -18.66 0.64
N ARG A 44 2.56 -19.77 1.16
CA ARG A 44 2.15 -20.94 0.35
C ARG A 44 1.04 -20.60 -0.63
N PHE A 45 -0.02 -19.92 -0.16
CA PHE A 45 -1.11 -19.47 -1.04
C PHE A 45 -0.59 -18.60 -2.18
N SER A 46 0.30 -17.64 -1.88
CA SER A 46 0.90 -16.77 -2.88
C SER A 46 1.76 -17.56 -3.88
N ASP A 47 2.56 -18.51 -3.39
CA ASP A 47 3.40 -19.35 -4.26
C ASP A 47 2.56 -20.24 -5.19
N ASP A 48 1.44 -20.79 -4.70
CA ASP A 48 0.50 -21.57 -5.51
C ASP A 48 -0.12 -20.69 -6.62
N VAL A 49 -0.67 -19.52 -6.27
CA VAL A 49 -1.28 -18.58 -7.24
C VAL A 49 -0.25 -18.10 -8.27
N LEU A 50 0.99 -17.85 -7.86
CA LEU A 50 2.06 -17.44 -8.75
C LEU A 50 2.51 -18.57 -9.69
N SER A 51 2.44 -19.83 -9.24
CA SER A 51 2.80 -20.99 -10.08
C SER A 51 1.84 -21.21 -11.26
N GLU A 52 0.64 -20.65 -11.17
CA GLU A 52 -0.38 -20.69 -12.23
C GLU A 52 -0.25 -19.54 -13.24
N GLN A 53 0.66 -18.58 -13.01
CA GLN A 53 0.86 -17.45 -13.93
C GLN A 53 1.79 -17.83 -15.08
N GLU A 54 1.47 -17.32 -16.27
CA GLU A 54 2.30 -17.49 -17.46
C GLU A 54 3.58 -16.63 -17.40
N LEU A 55 4.61 -17.04 -18.15
CA LEU A 55 5.88 -16.30 -18.19
C LEU A 55 5.70 -14.83 -18.58
N GLU A 56 4.81 -14.55 -19.53
CA GLU A 56 4.50 -13.20 -20.01
C GLU A 56 4.03 -12.27 -18.88
N HIS A 57 3.31 -12.78 -17.88
CA HIS A 57 2.93 -12.01 -16.70
C HIS A 57 4.16 -11.44 -15.99
N PHE A 58 5.16 -12.29 -15.73
CA PHE A 58 6.39 -11.86 -15.05
C PHE A 58 7.22 -10.89 -15.91
N GLU A 59 7.23 -11.07 -17.23
CA GLU A 59 7.92 -10.19 -18.17
C GLU A 59 7.27 -8.79 -18.24
N MET A 60 5.93 -8.72 -18.15
CA MET A 60 5.17 -7.46 -18.11
C MET A 60 5.19 -6.76 -16.73
N HIS A 61 5.76 -7.41 -15.73
CA HIS A 61 5.78 -6.96 -14.34
C HIS A 61 7.19 -6.94 -13.72
N ARG A 62 8.26 -6.80 -14.51
CA ARG A 62 9.65 -6.94 -14.02
C ARG A 62 10.00 -6.13 -12.77
N THR A 63 9.46 -4.92 -12.59
CA THR A 63 9.76 -4.05 -11.44
C THR A 63 9.02 -4.43 -10.15
N THR A 64 7.83 -5.04 -10.26
CA THR A 64 7.05 -5.57 -9.13
C THR A 64 7.25 -7.09 -8.95
N GLY A 65 7.74 -7.77 -9.98
CA GLY A 65 7.81 -9.22 -10.15
C GLY A 65 6.48 -9.86 -10.53
N SER A 66 5.39 -9.50 -9.84
CA SER A 66 4.03 -9.93 -10.17
C SER A 66 3.02 -8.85 -9.83
N MET A 67 1.79 -9.02 -10.29
CA MET A 67 0.67 -8.10 -10.04
C MET A 67 -0.66 -8.86 -10.09
N VAL A 68 -0.83 -9.88 -9.24
CA VAL A 68 -2.06 -10.70 -9.27
C VAL A 68 -3.15 -10.03 -8.44
N MET A 69 -4.36 -9.89 -9.01
CA MET A 69 -5.53 -9.29 -8.36
C MET A 69 -6.00 -10.13 -7.16
N ILE A 70 -6.28 -9.45 -6.06
CA ILE A 70 -7.04 -9.98 -4.93
C ILE A 70 -8.35 -9.20 -4.88
N ASP A 71 -9.45 -9.83 -5.28
CA ASP A 71 -10.78 -9.24 -5.28
C ASP A 71 -11.71 -9.97 -4.29
N TRP A 72 -12.98 -9.57 -4.29
CA TRP A 72 -14.00 -10.20 -3.46
C TRP A 72 -14.25 -11.67 -3.84
N ALA A 73 -14.06 -12.05 -5.11
CA ALA A 73 -14.21 -13.44 -5.55
C ALA A 73 -13.12 -14.32 -4.92
N MET A 74 -11.86 -13.87 -4.97
CA MET A 74 -10.75 -14.57 -4.32
C MET A 74 -10.95 -14.61 -2.81
N ALA A 75 -11.38 -13.51 -2.18
CA ALA A 75 -11.65 -13.48 -0.74
C ALA A 75 -12.73 -14.50 -0.33
N TYR A 76 -13.79 -14.64 -1.12
CA TYR A 76 -14.87 -15.60 -0.86
C TYR A 76 -14.51 -17.04 -1.20
N GLN A 77 -13.62 -17.26 -2.16
CA GLN A 77 -13.15 -18.60 -2.52
C GLN A 77 -12.11 -19.13 -1.53
N TYR A 78 -11.26 -18.26 -0.98
CA TYR A 78 -10.12 -18.66 -0.16
C TYR A 78 -10.19 -18.04 1.24
N PRO A 79 -10.56 -18.83 2.28
CA PRO A 79 -10.71 -18.32 3.65
C PRO A 79 -9.48 -17.61 4.22
N VAL A 80 -8.27 -18.02 3.83
CA VAL A 80 -7.02 -17.36 4.25
C VAL A 80 -6.97 -15.90 3.80
N MET A 81 -7.58 -15.59 2.64
CA MET A 81 -7.60 -14.24 2.10
C MET A 81 -8.64 -13.37 2.81
N ALA A 82 -9.85 -13.88 3.03
CA ALA A 82 -10.84 -13.20 3.86
C ALA A 82 -10.32 -12.98 5.29
N ALA A 83 -9.60 -13.94 5.86
CA ALA A 83 -8.98 -13.81 7.19
C ALA A 83 -7.91 -12.71 7.23
N LEU A 84 -7.10 -12.55 6.18
CA LEU A 84 -6.14 -11.45 6.07
C LEU A 84 -6.84 -10.10 5.92
N ILE A 85 -7.85 -10.01 5.05
CA ILE A 85 -8.60 -8.77 4.81
C ILE A 85 -9.30 -8.32 6.11
N ALA A 86 -10.01 -9.21 6.77
CA ALA A 86 -10.70 -8.89 8.03
C ALA A 86 -9.83 -9.12 9.29
N HIS A 87 -8.50 -9.11 9.17
CA HIS A 87 -7.63 -9.51 10.28
C HIS A 87 -7.77 -8.57 11.49
N PRO A 88 -8.12 -9.07 12.69
CA PRO A 88 -8.45 -8.21 13.84
C PRO A 88 -7.32 -7.25 14.25
N ASN A 89 -6.06 -7.67 14.15
CA ASN A 89 -4.94 -6.80 14.52
C ASN A 89 -4.75 -5.66 13.51
N ALA A 90 -5.01 -5.91 12.22
CA ALA A 90 -4.95 -4.89 11.19
C ALA A 90 -6.09 -3.87 11.32
N LEU A 91 -7.32 -4.35 11.57
CA LEU A 91 -8.46 -3.48 11.86
C LEU A 91 -8.24 -2.65 13.14
N ASN A 92 -7.64 -3.24 14.18
CA ASN A 92 -7.26 -2.51 15.38
C ASN A 92 -6.13 -1.49 15.13
N ALA A 93 -5.22 -1.76 14.19
CA ALA A 93 -4.19 -0.81 13.79
C ALA A 93 -4.80 0.40 13.04
N LEU A 94 -5.76 0.18 12.15
CA LEU A 94 -6.56 1.25 11.53
C LEU A 94 -7.31 2.07 12.59
N LYS A 95 -7.94 1.42 13.57
CA LYS A 95 -8.58 2.08 14.70
C LYS A 95 -7.63 2.91 15.55
N GLN A 96 -6.39 2.47 15.77
CA GLN A 96 -5.36 3.26 16.47
C GLN A 96 -4.96 4.53 15.70
N LEU A 97 -5.21 4.58 14.39
CA LEU A 97 -5.09 5.79 13.58
C LEU A 97 -6.38 6.61 13.52
N GLY A 98 -7.46 6.17 14.20
CA GLY A 98 -8.76 6.86 14.22
C GLY A 98 -9.70 6.48 13.07
N PHE A 99 -9.51 5.30 12.48
CA PHE A 99 -10.35 4.78 11.39
C PHE A 99 -11.18 3.59 11.88
N ASP A 100 -12.42 3.84 12.29
CA ASP A 100 -13.27 2.81 12.92
C ASP A 100 -14.06 1.97 11.91
N GLU A 101 -14.33 2.49 10.71
CA GLU A 101 -15.17 1.83 9.68
C GLU A 101 -14.48 1.74 8.31
N PRO A 102 -13.29 1.10 8.23
CA PRO A 102 -12.57 1.01 6.97
C PRO A 102 -13.30 0.12 5.96
N LYS A 103 -13.23 0.48 4.69
CA LYS A 103 -13.77 -0.34 3.58
C LYS A 103 -12.65 -0.93 2.74
N PHE A 104 -12.79 -2.19 2.35
CA PHE A 104 -11.84 -2.88 1.48
C PHE A 104 -12.25 -2.70 0.01
N GLY A 105 -11.31 -2.25 -0.83
CA GLY A 105 -11.50 -2.18 -2.28
C GLY A 105 -11.04 -3.47 -2.94
N HIS A 106 -9.71 -3.61 -3.02
CA HIS A 106 -9.03 -4.74 -3.66
C HIS A 106 -7.62 -4.89 -3.10
N GLY A 107 -6.89 -5.92 -3.51
CA GLY A 107 -5.48 -6.09 -3.18
C GLY A 107 -4.67 -6.68 -4.32
N ARG A 108 -3.37 -6.87 -4.09
CA ARG A 108 -2.42 -7.44 -5.03
C ARG A 108 -1.44 -8.39 -4.36
N ILE A 109 -1.13 -9.48 -5.04
CA ILE A 109 0.05 -10.33 -4.75
C ILE A 109 1.22 -9.81 -5.58
N ILE A 110 2.20 -9.22 -4.91
CA ILE A 110 3.41 -8.66 -5.52
C ILE A 110 4.62 -9.45 -5.01
N SER A 111 5.27 -10.19 -5.90
CA SER A 111 6.40 -11.06 -5.56
C SER A 111 7.60 -10.76 -6.45
N LYS A 112 8.59 -10.06 -5.88
CA LYS A 112 9.84 -9.72 -6.58
C LYS A 112 10.72 -10.97 -6.66
N PRO A 113 11.10 -11.42 -7.87
CA PRO A 113 12.02 -12.54 -8.00
C PRO A 113 13.44 -12.13 -7.57
N PRO A 114 14.33 -13.11 -7.36
CA PRO A 114 15.76 -12.88 -7.21
C PRO A 114 16.32 -11.97 -8.32
N HIS A 115 17.27 -11.10 -7.98
CA HIS A 115 17.98 -10.24 -8.94
C HIS A 115 17.08 -9.34 -9.81
N SER A 116 15.90 -8.96 -9.30
CA SER A 116 14.94 -8.09 -10.01
C SER A 116 15.24 -6.59 -9.86
N PRO A 117 14.89 -5.77 -10.86
CA PRO A 117 15.10 -4.32 -10.83
C PRO A 117 14.30 -3.62 -9.70
N PRO A 118 14.61 -2.36 -9.35
CA PRO A 118 13.81 -1.59 -8.40
C PRO A 118 12.39 -1.32 -8.91
N LEU A 119 11.47 -0.99 -7.99
CA LEU A 119 10.19 -0.39 -8.38
C LEU A 119 10.40 1.11 -8.54
N PHE A 120 9.86 1.68 -9.62
CA PHE A 120 9.90 3.11 -9.90
C PHE A 120 9.12 3.90 -8.84
N TRP A 121 9.47 5.17 -8.67
CA TRP A 121 8.68 6.13 -7.91
C TRP A 121 7.29 6.29 -8.51
N HIS A 122 6.27 6.21 -7.69
CA HIS A 122 4.89 6.43 -8.09
C HIS A 122 4.03 6.78 -6.88
N GLU A 123 2.80 7.16 -7.20
CA GLU A 123 1.66 7.22 -6.31
C GLU A 123 0.57 6.32 -6.91
N ASP A 124 -0.31 5.81 -6.07
CA ASP A 124 -1.46 5.01 -6.51
C ASP A 124 -2.78 5.78 -6.37
N GLY A 125 -2.76 6.89 -5.63
CA GLY A 125 -3.88 7.80 -5.45
C GLY A 125 -4.28 8.47 -6.77
N ARG A 126 -5.58 8.45 -7.07
CA ARG A 126 -6.15 8.88 -8.35
C ARG A 126 -7.25 9.94 -8.22
N PHE A 127 -7.18 10.72 -7.13
CA PHE A 127 -8.24 11.63 -6.69
C PHE A 127 -7.79 13.09 -6.62
N TRP A 128 -6.75 13.47 -7.37
CA TRP A 128 -6.15 14.80 -7.21
C TRP A 128 -7.06 15.99 -7.59
N ASP A 129 -8.17 15.76 -8.29
CA ASP A 129 -9.19 16.78 -8.54
C ASP A 129 -10.14 17.01 -7.33
N ASP A 130 -10.05 16.16 -6.30
CA ASP A 130 -10.81 16.31 -5.07
C ASP A 130 -10.06 17.18 -4.04
N PRO A 131 -10.69 18.24 -3.49
CA PRO A 131 -10.09 19.04 -2.41
C PRO A 131 -9.62 18.22 -1.21
N VAL A 132 -10.25 17.08 -0.92
CA VAL A 132 -9.85 16.18 0.19
C VAL A 132 -8.44 15.62 0.00
N SER A 133 -7.99 15.44 -1.23
CA SER A 133 -6.63 14.96 -1.56
C SER A 133 -5.52 15.86 -1.05
N TYR A 134 -5.82 17.13 -0.74
CA TYR A 134 -4.88 18.10 -0.19
C TYR A 134 -4.98 18.25 1.34
N THR A 135 -5.65 17.31 2.01
CA THR A 135 -5.90 17.33 3.46
C THR A 135 -5.33 16.08 4.15
N THR A 136 -5.23 16.11 5.48
CA THR A 136 -4.82 14.95 6.30
C THR A 136 -5.89 13.85 6.43
N GLN A 137 -6.96 13.92 5.63
CA GLN A 137 -7.98 12.87 5.53
C GLN A 137 -7.63 11.99 4.33
N PRO A 138 -7.19 10.72 4.54
CA PRO A 138 -6.90 9.84 3.41
C PRO A 138 -8.18 9.38 2.72
N ILE A 139 -8.19 9.49 1.39
CA ILE A 139 -9.21 8.83 0.57
C ILE A 139 -8.93 7.33 0.51
N GLN A 140 -7.70 6.96 0.16
CA GLN A 140 -7.26 5.58 -0.01
C GLN A 140 -5.94 5.36 0.74
N CYS A 141 -5.76 4.17 1.31
CA CYS A 141 -4.52 3.74 1.95
C CYS A 141 -4.13 2.34 1.47
N PHE A 142 -2.83 2.13 1.26
CA PHE A 142 -2.28 0.77 1.15
C PHE A 142 -1.99 0.22 2.54
N LEU A 143 -2.27 -1.07 2.70
CA LEU A 143 -1.88 -1.94 3.80
C LEU A 143 -0.99 -3.03 3.21
N MET A 144 0.32 -2.90 3.37
CA MET A 144 1.32 -3.84 2.85
C MET A 144 1.74 -4.84 3.93
N TYR A 145 1.41 -6.10 3.71
CA TYR A 145 1.81 -7.22 4.57
C TYR A 145 3.00 -7.94 3.95
N TYR A 146 4.17 -7.78 4.54
CA TYR A 146 5.38 -8.45 4.08
C TYR A 146 5.45 -9.87 4.63
N LEU A 147 5.69 -10.84 3.74
CA LEU A 147 5.75 -12.26 4.11
C LEU A 147 7.19 -12.76 4.34
N THR A 148 8.15 -11.85 4.21
CA THR A 148 9.57 -12.08 4.51
C THR A 148 10.15 -10.78 5.07
N ASP A 149 11.22 -10.88 5.85
CA ASP A 149 11.97 -9.72 6.32
C ASP A 149 12.49 -8.93 5.12
N THR A 150 12.36 -7.61 5.17
CA THR A 150 12.82 -6.72 4.10
C THR A 150 13.86 -5.73 4.57
N MET A 151 14.88 -5.59 3.75
CA MET A 151 16.02 -4.69 3.91
C MET A 151 16.36 -4.10 2.54
N PRO A 152 17.22 -3.06 2.46
CA PRO A 152 17.59 -2.47 1.17
C PRO A 152 18.13 -3.49 0.16
N GLN A 153 18.81 -4.54 0.63
CA GLN A 153 19.41 -5.57 -0.22
C GLN A 153 18.38 -6.47 -0.93
N ASN A 154 17.19 -6.68 -0.36
CA ASN A 154 16.15 -7.57 -0.94
C ASN A 154 14.89 -6.82 -1.39
N GLY A 155 14.99 -5.50 -1.58
CA GLY A 155 13.91 -4.71 -2.15
C GLY A 155 12.87 -4.21 -1.14
N CYS A 156 13.30 -3.71 0.04
CA CYS A 156 12.37 -3.01 0.95
C CYS A 156 11.76 -1.76 0.31
N LEU A 157 10.64 -1.31 0.87
CA LEU A 157 9.96 -0.09 0.46
C LEU A 157 10.88 1.13 0.72
N ARG A 158 10.73 2.12 -0.15
CA ARG A 158 11.28 3.47 -0.02
C ARG A 158 10.11 4.45 -0.10
N VAL A 159 10.16 5.51 0.69
CA VAL A 159 9.11 6.54 0.69
C VAL A 159 9.74 7.93 0.76
N VAL A 160 9.02 8.94 0.26
CA VAL A 160 9.31 10.36 0.52
C VAL A 160 8.32 10.87 1.58
N PRO A 161 8.70 10.95 2.86
CA PRO A 161 7.76 11.29 3.92
C PRO A 161 7.10 12.66 3.72
N GLY A 162 5.78 12.70 3.80
CA GLY A 162 5.01 13.93 3.66
C GLY A 162 4.71 14.36 2.23
N SER A 163 5.15 13.60 1.20
CA SER A 163 4.89 13.96 -0.20
C SER A 163 3.40 13.95 -0.54
N HIS A 164 2.60 13.18 0.19
CA HIS A 164 1.14 13.14 0.05
C HIS A 164 0.44 14.46 0.35
N LEU A 165 1.14 15.41 0.97
CA LEU A 165 0.66 16.76 1.28
C LEU A 165 1.60 17.88 0.81
N LYS A 166 2.75 17.53 0.23
CA LYS A 166 3.78 18.48 -0.18
C LYS A 166 4.33 18.14 -1.55
N ARG A 167 4.38 19.13 -2.42
CA ARG A 167 4.91 18.98 -3.76
C ARG A 167 6.40 18.69 -3.68
N HIS A 168 6.76 17.56 -4.26
CA HIS A 168 8.11 17.09 -4.49
C HIS A 168 8.39 17.08 -6.01
N ALA A 169 9.64 17.28 -6.43
CA ALA A 169 10.02 17.32 -7.84
C ALA A 169 9.55 16.08 -8.64
N LEU A 170 9.56 14.92 -7.98
CA LEU A 170 9.06 13.66 -8.54
C LEU A 170 7.63 13.73 -9.09
N HIS A 171 6.71 14.51 -8.50
CA HIS A 171 5.34 14.62 -9.05
C HIS A 171 5.32 15.20 -10.46
N ASP A 172 6.32 16.03 -10.79
CA ASP A 172 6.46 16.71 -12.08
C ASP A 172 7.34 15.92 -13.06
N GLU A 173 8.29 15.13 -12.55
CA GLU A 173 9.31 14.46 -13.34
C GLU A 173 8.92 13.05 -13.81
N ILE A 174 8.05 12.34 -13.09
CA ILE A 174 7.77 10.91 -13.33
C ILE A 174 6.37 10.63 -13.89
N SER A 175 5.60 11.67 -14.20
CA SER A 175 4.24 11.52 -14.74
C SER A 175 4.25 11.49 -16.28
N PRO A 176 3.55 10.52 -16.92
CA PRO A 176 2.67 9.52 -16.31
C PRO A 176 3.43 8.38 -15.63
N SER A 177 2.98 8.00 -14.43
CA SER A 177 3.45 6.82 -13.71
C SER A 177 2.78 5.55 -14.26
N HIS A 178 3.32 4.37 -13.93
CA HIS A 178 2.74 3.05 -14.28
C HIS A 178 2.70 2.68 -15.77
N THR A 179 3.51 3.33 -16.61
CA THR A 179 3.66 2.94 -18.02
C THR A 179 4.27 1.54 -18.18
N ASP A 180 4.04 0.90 -19.33
CA ASP A 180 4.67 -0.38 -19.64
C ASP A 180 6.20 -0.29 -19.65
N GLU A 181 6.76 0.84 -20.09
CA GLU A 181 8.21 1.08 -20.07
C GLU A 181 8.78 1.05 -18.64
N LEU A 182 8.10 1.70 -17.69
CA LEU A 182 8.46 1.66 -16.27
C LEU A 182 8.25 0.26 -15.68
N ARG A 183 7.11 -0.39 -15.96
CA ARG A 183 6.80 -1.73 -15.44
C ARG A 183 7.78 -2.80 -15.90
N THR A 184 8.21 -2.73 -17.15
CA THR A 184 9.14 -3.68 -17.79
C THR A 184 10.61 -3.32 -17.57
N PHE A 185 10.89 -2.18 -16.90
CA PHE A 185 12.26 -1.66 -16.71
C PHE A 185 12.99 -1.48 -18.05
N ALA A 186 12.31 -0.89 -19.04
CA ALA A 186 12.81 -0.72 -20.40
C ALA A 186 13.94 0.31 -20.49
N ASN A 187 13.87 1.37 -19.67
CA ASN A 187 14.90 2.39 -19.54
C ASN A 187 15.40 2.48 -18.08
N PRO A 188 16.54 1.86 -17.74
CA PRO A 188 17.11 1.93 -16.39
C PRO A 188 17.51 3.33 -15.93
N ASP A 189 17.74 4.26 -16.87
CA ASP A 189 18.14 5.65 -16.60
C ASP A 189 16.94 6.60 -16.44
N ASP A 190 15.71 6.07 -16.45
CA ASP A 190 14.50 6.86 -16.24
C ASP A 190 14.50 7.51 -14.83
N PRO A 191 14.10 8.80 -14.69
CA PRO A 191 13.99 9.48 -13.39
C PRO A 191 13.15 8.72 -12.36
N GLY A 192 12.17 7.92 -12.79
CA GLY A 192 11.38 7.06 -11.93
C GLY A 192 12.21 6.04 -11.13
N PHE A 193 13.41 5.67 -11.59
CA PHE A 193 14.30 4.74 -10.87
C PHE A 193 15.38 5.43 -10.03
N SER A 194 15.39 6.76 -10.00
CA SER A 194 16.41 7.54 -9.31
C SER A 194 16.37 7.39 -7.78
N ARG A 195 17.48 7.80 -7.14
CA ARG A 195 17.54 8.08 -5.70
C ARG A 195 17.19 9.55 -5.51
N VAL A 196 16.50 9.88 -4.43
CA VAL A 196 16.18 11.28 -4.08
C VAL A 196 16.61 11.57 -2.65
N ASP A 197 17.07 12.78 -2.38
CA ASP A 197 17.83 13.11 -1.16
C ASP A 197 17.03 12.94 0.15
N ASP A 198 15.70 13.06 0.09
CA ASP A 198 14.78 12.98 1.21
C ASP A 198 14.03 11.63 1.30
N GLU A 199 14.38 10.65 0.45
CA GLU A 199 13.83 9.30 0.59
C GLU A 199 14.34 8.63 1.87
N ILE A 200 13.50 7.76 2.42
CA ILE A 200 13.89 6.87 3.51
C ILE A 200 13.54 5.42 3.19
N ASP A 201 14.38 4.52 3.68
CA ASP A 201 14.13 3.08 3.62
C ASP A 201 13.16 2.67 4.75
N VAL A 202 12.22 1.79 4.42
CA VAL A 202 11.25 1.22 5.37
C VAL A 202 11.48 -0.30 5.48
N PRO A 203 12.55 -0.74 6.19
CA PRO A 203 12.76 -2.16 6.46
C PRO A 203 11.74 -2.64 7.49
N VAL A 204 11.21 -3.84 7.27
CA VAL A 204 10.21 -4.47 8.16
C VAL A 204 10.46 -5.96 8.28
N LYS A 205 9.91 -6.60 9.31
CA LYS A 205 9.93 -8.05 9.46
C LYS A 205 8.73 -8.70 8.81
N ALA A 206 8.84 -10.00 8.53
CA ALA A 206 7.70 -10.80 8.12
C ALA A 206 6.58 -10.70 9.18
N GLY A 207 5.35 -10.41 8.71
CA GLY A 207 4.18 -10.21 9.58
C GLY A 207 3.99 -8.79 10.13
N ASP A 208 4.92 -7.87 9.88
CA ASP A 208 4.69 -6.44 10.08
C ASP A 208 3.75 -5.90 8.98
N LEU A 209 3.13 -4.75 9.29
CA LEU A 209 2.23 -4.04 8.40
C LEU A 209 2.72 -2.62 8.17
N VAL A 210 2.98 -2.27 6.91
CA VAL A 210 3.17 -0.87 6.51
C VAL A 210 1.84 -0.31 6.02
N MET A 211 1.33 0.72 6.68
CA MET A 211 0.19 1.50 6.21
C MET A 211 0.69 2.80 5.58
N GLY A 212 0.15 3.20 4.44
CA GLY A 212 0.45 4.50 3.83
C GLY A 212 -0.68 5.05 2.99
N TYR A 213 -0.65 6.36 2.77
CA TYR A 213 -1.59 7.05 1.88
C TYR A 213 -1.38 6.56 0.44
N GLY A 214 -2.45 6.45 -0.35
CA GLY A 214 -2.32 6.16 -1.78
C GLY A 214 -1.56 7.25 -2.53
N SER A 215 -1.63 8.50 -2.07
CA SER A 215 -0.86 9.64 -2.58
C SER A 215 0.53 9.80 -1.95
N LEU A 216 1.05 8.80 -1.22
CA LEU A 216 2.44 8.86 -0.78
C LEU A 216 3.34 8.42 -1.93
N LEU A 217 4.35 9.21 -2.27
CA LEU A 217 5.40 8.81 -3.21
C LEU A 217 6.19 7.67 -2.60
N HIS A 218 6.18 6.54 -3.30
CA HIS A 218 6.86 5.35 -2.85
C HIS A 218 7.48 4.57 -4.02
N ALA A 219 8.48 3.77 -3.67
CA ALA A 219 9.27 2.94 -4.56
C ALA A 219 9.79 1.72 -3.80
N SER A 220 10.56 0.85 -4.43
CA SER A 220 11.32 -0.19 -3.72
C SER A 220 12.70 -0.38 -4.30
N HIS A 221 13.65 -0.85 -3.49
CA HIS A 221 14.95 -1.25 -4.01
C HIS A 221 14.83 -2.44 -4.97
N ALA A 222 15.89 -2.66 -5.74
CA ALA A 222 16.11 -3.92 -6.43
C ALA A 222 16.18 -5.07 -5.41
N ASN A 223 15.75 -6.27 -5.81
CA ASN A 223 16.05 -7.45 -5.02
C ASN A 223 17.38 -8.00 -5.50
N GLN A 224 18.45 -7.88 -4.71
CA GLN A 224 19.81 -8.33 -5.06
C GLN A 224 20.13 -9.70 -4.47
N THR A 225 19.15 -10.36 -3.85
CA THR A 225 19.32 -11.65 -3.18
C THR A 225 18.84 -12.80 -4.05
N ASP A 226 19.17 -14.03 -3.63
CA ASP A 226 18.75 -15.26 -4.29
C ASP A 226 17.33 -15.72 -3.88
N GLN A 227 16.63 -14.94 -3.05
CA GLN A 227 15.31 -15.29 -2.53
C GLN A 227 14.23 -14.38 -3.13
N ARG A 228 13.04 -14.92 -3.34
CA ARG A 228 11.85 -14.13 -3.68
C ARG A 228 11.41 -13.27 -2.50
N ARG A 229 10.79 -12.12 -2.79
CA ARG A 229 10.22 -11.22 -1.78
C ARG A 229 8.76 -10.93 -2.09
N THR A 230 7.86 -11.58 -1.36
CA THR A 230 6.41 -11.41 -1.49
C THR A 230 5.87 -10.37 -0.51
N VAL A 231 5.01 -9.49 -1.02
CA VAL A 231 4.17 -8.59 -0.24
C VAL A 231 2.73 -8.72 -0.74
N LEU A 232 1.78 -8.71 0.19
CA LEU A 232 0.36 -8.59 -0.10
C LEU A 232 -0.06 -7.15 0.16
N THR A 233 -0.36 -6.41 -0.90
CA THR A 233 -0.78 -5.00 -0.80
C THR A 233 -2.29 -4.93 -0.87
N MET A 234 -2.94 -4.47 0.19
CA MET A 234 -4.39 -4.32 0.27
C MET A 234 -4.77 -2.85 0.27
N TRP A 235 -5.75 -2.47 -0.54
CA TRP A 235 -6.26 -1.11 -0.62
C TRP A 235 -7.52 -0.95 0.20
N TYR A 236 -7.47 -0.01 1.14
CA TYR A 236 -8.58 0.36 1.99
C TYR A 236 -8.96 1.82 1.79
N TYR A 237 -10.24 2.10 2.00
CA TYR A 237 -10.82 3.43 2.14
C TYR A 237 -11.12 3.59 3.64
N PRO A 238 -10.14 4.08 4.42
CA PRO A 238 -10.19 3.97 5.88
C PRO A 238 -11.24 4.88 6.51
N ASP A 239 -11.65 5.94 5.82
CA ASP A 239 -12.60 6.94 6.30
C ASP A 239 -13.75 7.15 5.30
N PHE A 240 -14.09 6.10 4.54
CA PHE A 240 -15.03 6.15 3.41
C PHE A 240 -16.32 6.90 3.71
N VAL A 241 -16.94 6.63 4.87
CA VAL A 241 -18.24 7.20 5.28
C VAL A 241 -18.17 8.71 5.48
N ALA A 242 -16.99 9.25 5.84
CA ALA A 242 -16.77 10.67 6.05
C ALA A 242 -16.18 11.39 4.82
N LEU A 243 -15.98 10.69 3.70
CA LEU A 243 -15.56 11.33 2.45
C LEU A 243 -16.71 12.14 1.84
N PRO A 244 -16.43 13.16 1.01
CA PRO A 244 -17.44 13.84 0.23
C PRO A 244 -18.23 12.86 -0.64
N GLU A 245 -19.53 13.13 -0.85
CA GLU A 245 -20.42 12.19 -1.57
C GLU A 245 -19.93 11.85 -2.98
N ARG A 246 -19.36 12.83 -3.71
CA ARG A 246 -18.82 12.57 -5.05
C ARG A 246 -17.58 11.68 -5.00
N THR A 247 -16.75 11.78 -3.97
CA THR A 247 -15.62 10.88 -3.73
C THR A 247 -16.14 9.47 -3.42
N GLN A 248 -17.15 9.35 -2.56
CA GLN A 248 -17.80 8.06 -2.26
C GLN A 248 -18.37 7.42 -3.52
N ALA A 249 -19.08 8.18 -4.36
CA ALA A 249 -19.60 7.72 -5.64
C ALA A 249 -18.48 7.22 -6.58
N THR A 250 -17.36 7.95 -6.63
CA THR A 250 -16.20 7.59 -7.46
C THR A 250 -15.55 6.30 -6.98
N VAL A 251 -15.37 6.16 -5.66
CA VAL A 251 -14.85 4.94 -5.04
C VAL A 251 -15.79 3.77 -5.27
N ALA A 252 -17.10 3.94 -5.06
CA ALA A 252 -18.09 2.89 -5.30
C ALA A 252 -18.17 2.47 -6.77
N LEU A 253 -17.99 3.41 -7.71
CA LEU A 253 -17.90 3.09 -9.14
C LEU A 253 -16.62 2.31 -9.46
N ALA A 254 -15.48 2.73 -8.93
CA ALA A 254 -14.19 2.15 -9.26
C ALA A 254 -13.94 0.79 -8.58
N GLU A 255 -14.54 0.58 -7.41
CA GLU A 255 -14.40 -0.62 -6.59
C GLU A 255 -15.67 -1.48 -6.57
N GLY A 256 -16.69 -1.08 -7.34
CA GLY A 256 -18.01 -1.70 -7.45
C GLY A 256 -17.95 -3.10 -8.05
N ASN A 257 -17.34 -4.01 -7.31
CA ASN A 257 -17.14 -5.40 -7.68
C ASN A 257 -18.29 -6.22 -7.11
N ASN A 258 -19.27 -6.51 -7.96
CA ASN A 258 -20.24 -7.58 -7.71
C ASN A 258 -19.56 -8.90 -8.08
N SER A 259 -18.93 -9.56 -7.10
CA SER A 259 -18.52 -10.95 -7.30
C SER A 259 -19.76 -11.84 -7.41
N ASP A 260 -19.80 -12.72 -8.42
CA ASP A 260 -20.80 -13.80 -8.52
C ASP A 260 -20.49 -14.99 -7.60
N ALA A 261 -19.38 -14.93 -6.84
CA ALA A 261 -19.03 -15.98 -5.88
C ALA A 261 -20.06 -15.99 -4.75
N VAL A 262 -20.53 -17.19 -4.41
CA VAL A 262 -21.45 -17.42 -3.29
C VAL A 262 -20.63 -17.84 -2.06
N PRO A 263 -20.32 -16.93 -1.12
CA PRO A 263 -19.56 -17.26 0.08
C PRO A 263 -20.38 -18.14 1.03
N SER A 264 -19.69 -18.76 1.99
CA SER A 264 -20.38 -19.29 3.18
C SER A 264 -20.97 -18.15 4.01
N SER A 265 -21.95 -18.47 4.86
CA SER A 265 -22.55 -17.49 5.78
C SER A 265 -21.52 -16.83 6.69
N GLU A 266 -20.49 -17.57 7.10
CA GLU A 266 -19.43 -17.09 7.98
C GLU A 266 -18.51 -16.10 7.25
N LEU A 267 -18.07 -16.43 6.03
CA LEU A 267 -17.24 -15.53 5.23
C LEU A 267 -17.98 -14.26 4.83
N GLN A 268 -19.27 -14.40 4.50
CA GLN A 268 -20.12 -13.24 4.23
C GLN A 268 -20.19 -12.31 5.45
N ALA A 269 -20.52 -12.85 6.62
CA ALA A 269 -20.62 -12.05 7.85
C ALA A 269 -19.30 -11.39 8.24
N LEU A 270 -18.17 -12.05 7.99
CA LEU A 270 -16.83 -11.53 8.28
C LEU A 270 -16.47 -10.33 7.38
N MET A 271 -16.79 -10.40 6.10
CA MET A 271 -16.35 -9.44 5.09
C MET A 271 -17.33 -8.29 4.88
N GLU A 272 -18.63 -8.51 5.10
CA GLU A 272 -19.69 -7.53 4.83
C GLU A 272 -19.46 -6.15 5.47
N PRO A 273 -18.95 -6.03 6.72
CA PRO A 273 -18.65 -4.71 7.31
C PRO A 273 -17.63 -3.89 6.50
N LEU A 274 -16.76 -4.54 5.74
CA LEU A 274 -15.73 -3.91 4.91
C LEU A 274 -16.23 -3.56 3.49
N ARG A 275 -17.48 -3.91 3.15
CA ARG A 275 -18.04 -3.65 1.82
C ARG A 275 -18.23 -2.16 1.58
N ILE A 276 -17.72 -1.70 0.44
CA ILE A 276 -18.02 -0.37 -0.09
C ILE A 276 -19.47 -0.38 -0.58
N SER A 277 -20.28 0.53 -0.03
CA SER A 277 -21.68 0.71 -0.42
C SER A 277 -21.99 2.20 -0.42
N TYR A 278 -22.50 2.70 -1.53
CA TYR A 278 -22.92 4.09 -1.70
C TYR A 278 -24.30 4.08 -2.37
N ASP A 279 -25.29 4.66 -1.69
CA ASP A 279 -26.69 4.73 -2.12
C ASP A 279 -27.16 6.16 -2.42
N GLY A 280 -26.23 7.12 -2.41
CA GLY A 280 -26.50 8.51 -2.79
C GLY A 280 -26.59 8.74 -4.30
N GLU A 281 -26.90 9.97 -4.68
CA GLU A 281 -27.15 10.38 -6.08
C GLU A 281 -26.05 11.26 -6.67
N ALA A 282 -24.94 11.47 -5.96
CA ALA A 282 -23.89 12.37 -6.42
C ALA A 282 -23.13 11.76 -7.61
N GLU A 283 -22.88 12.57 -8.63
CA GLU A 283 -22.07 12.16 -9.77
C GLU A 283 -20.59 11.99 -9.37
N PRO A 284 -19.91 10.92 -9.81
CA PRO A 284 -18.47 10.74 -9.62
C PRO A 284 -17.66 11.97 -10.07
N ILE A 285 -16.46 12.11 -9.49
CA ILE A 285 -15.45 13.05 -9.97
C ILE A 285 -14.62 12.41 -11.08
N GLU A 286 -13.97 13.25 -11.88
CA GLU A 286 -12.99 12.80 -12.85
C GLU A 286 -11.76 12.26 -12.12
N ILE A 287 -11.27 11.10 -12.57
CA ILE A 287 -10.07 10.48 -11.99
C ILE A 287 -8.84 11.26 -12.47
N GLN A 288 -8.04 11.75 -11.53
CA GLN A 288 -6.82 12.50 -11.81
C GLN A 288 -5.64 11.93 -11.06
N TRP A 289 -4.59 11.58 -11.80
CA TRP A 289 -3.37 10.95 -11.32
C TRP A 289 -2.25 11.95 -11.03
N ILE A 290 -2.40 13.20 -11.48
CA ILE A 290 -1.39 14.24 -11.32
C ILE A 290 -1.89 15.27 -10.30
N PRO A 291 -1.10 15.60 -9.26
CA PRO A 291 -1.49 16.64 -8.32
C PRO A 291 -1.64 18.01 -9.00
N GLY A 292 -2.71 18.71 -8.66
CA GLY A 292 -2.92 20.10 -9.08
C GLY A 292 -2.11 21.10 -8.26
N GLU A 293 -2.32 22.38 -8.53
CA GLU A 293 -1.67 23.50 -7.81
C GLU A 293 -2.01 23.56 -6.30
N GLY A 294 -3.00 22.78 -5.85
CA GLY A 294 -3.37 22.67 -4.44
C GLY A 294 -2.30 21.97 -3.58
N LEU A 295 -1.42 21.17 -4.19
CA LEU A 295 -0.32 20.52 -3.50
C LEU A 295 0.82 21.53 -3.30
N LYS A 296 1.11 21.83 -2.04
CA LYS A 296 1.98 22.95 -1.63
C LYS A 296 3.46 22.63 -1.64
#